data_AF-A0A453JZ22-F1
#
_entry.id   AF-A0A453JZ22-F1
#
_cell.length_a   1.000
_cell.length_b   1.000
_cell.length_c   1.000
_cell.angle_alpha   90.00
_cell.angle_beta   90.00
_cell.angle_gamma   90.00
#
_symmetry.space_group_name_H-M   'P 1'
#
loop_
_entity.id
_entity.type
_entity.pdbx_description
1 polymer ?
#
loop_
_entity_poly.entity_id
_entity_poly.type
_entity_poly.pdbx_seq_one_letter_code
_entity_poly.pdbx_strand_id
1 'polypeptide(L)'
;QDIANRKIRAAQIELDDLFHYKDVDEEFLQRVTENTKRYIGIFAEAVDELMPEPTEAFAVDEDRDILMTQRVDEGADGGADGTDPLQRMPPEIKRFFEVYIKAFSKVTPLTLRQVKASHIGQLVKISGIVTRCSDVKPLMQVAVYTCEECGFEIYQEVTARVFMPLFECPSQRCKLNKAKGNLILQLRASKFLKFQEVKLQELAEHVPKGHIPRSLTAHLRGELTRKVAPGDVVEMSGVFLPMPYFGFRAMRAGLVADTYLEAMSITHFKKKYEEYELKGDEQEQIDRLAEDGDIYSKLSKSLAPEIFGHEDVKKALLLLLVGAPHRKLGDGMKIRGDLHICLMGDPGVAKSQLLKHIINVAPRGVYTTGRGSSGVGLTAAVQKDPVTNEFVLEGG
;
A
#
# COMPACT_ATOMS: atom_id res chain seq x y z
N GLN A 1 -21.88 -9.73 1.52
CA GLN A 1 -22.01 -10.81 2.52
C GLN A 1 -20.71 -11.08 3.27
N ASP A 2 -19.56 -11.25 2.59
CA ASP A 2 -18.29 -11.50 3.29
C ASP A 2 -17.85 -10.39 4.25
N ILE A 3 -18.19 -9.14 3.94
CA ILE A 3 -17.99 -7.98 4.83
C ILE A 3 -18.91 -8.05 6.06
N ALA A 4 -20.19 -8.39 5.86
CA ALA A 4 -21.16 -8.54 6.95
C ALA A 4 -20.79 -9.71 7.88
N ASN A 5 -20.27 -10.80 7.30
CA ASN A 5 -19.72 -11.96 8.01
C ASN A 5 -18.30 -11.71 8.57
N ARG A 6 -17.75 -10.49 8.42
CA ARG A 6 -16.45 -10.05 8.95
C ARG A 6 -15.23 -10.84 8.49
N LYS A 7 -15.33 -11.56 7.36
CA LYS A 7 -14.19 -12.29 6.77
C LYS A 7 -13.22 -11.35 6.07
N ILE A 8 -13.74 -10.26 5.51
CA ILE A 8 -12.98 -9.27 4.75
C ILE A 8 -13.30 -7.88 5.27
N ARG A 9 -12.28 -7.07 5.55
CA ARG A 9 -12.46 -5.65 5.95
C ARG A 9 -12.16 -4.66 4.83
N ALA A 10 -11.69 -5.12 3.68
CA ALA A 10 -11.46 -4.30 2.49
C ALA A 10 -12.52 -4.54 1.41
N ALA A 11 -13.38 -3.55 1.16
CA ALA A 11 -14.25 -3.52 -0.01
C ALA A 11 -13.48 -2.91 -1.18
N GLN A 12 -13.08 -3.71 -2.16
CA GLN A 12 -12.43 -3.22 -3.38
C GLN A 12 -13.49 -3.02 -4.47
N ILE A 13 -13.59 -1.79 -4.98
CA ILE A 13 -14.44 -1.43 -6.10
C ILE A 13 -13.53 -1.24 -7.31
N GLU A 14 -13.70 -2.08 -8.32
CA GLU A 14 -12.97 -1.95 -9.58
C GLU A 14 -13.71 -0.98 -10.50
N LEU A 15 -12.99 -0.01 -11.07
CA LEU A 15 -13.59 0.88 -12.07
C LEU A 15 -14.00 0.13 -13.35
N ASP A 16 -13.42 -1.04 -13.61
CA ASP A 16 -13.78 -1.93 -14.72
C ASP A 16 -15.24 -2.39 -14.60
N ASP A 17 -15.68 -2.73 -13.38
CA ASP A 17 -17.06 -3.16 -13.10
C ASP A 17 -18.06 -2.01 -13.27
N LEU A 18 -17.68 -0.79 -12.87
CA LEU A 18 -18.50 0.41 -13.06
C LEU A 18 -18.69 0.73 -14.54
N PHE A 19 -17.68 0.49 -15.38
CA PHE A 19 -17.78 0.69 -16.82
C PHE A 19 -18.69 -0.34 -17.49
N HIS A 20 -18.70 -1.58 -17.01
CA HIS A 20 -19.58 -2.63 -17.53
C HIS A 20 -21.03 -2.54 -17.02
N TYR A 21 -21.28 -1.70 -16.02
CA TYR A 21 -22.62 -1.48 -15.50
C TYR A 21 -23.44 -0.62 -16.47
N LYS A 22 -24.52 -1.21 -17.02
CA LYS A 22 -25.28 -0.72 -18.18
C LYS A 22 -25.88 0.68 -18.04
N ASP A 23 -26.01 1.19 -16.82
CA ASP A 23 -26.68 2.46 -16.50
C ASP A 23 -25.72 3.57 -16.04
N VAL A 24 -24.40 3.37 -16.11
CA VAL A 24 -23.42 4.38 -15.68
C VAL A 24 -22.89 5.15 -16.89
N ASP A 25 -23.15 6.46 -16.91
CA ASP A 25 -22.59 7.37 -17.91
C ASP A 25 -21.06 7.47 -17.75
N GLU A 26 -20.32 7.59 -18.87
CA GLU A 26 -18.87 7.87 -18.87
C GLU A 26 -18.52 9.12 -18.04
N GLU A 27 -19.46 10.07 -17.94
CA GLU A 27 -19.34 11.27 -17.11
C GLU A 27 -19.25 10.94 -15.61
N PHE A 28 -19.96 9.91 -15.13
CA PHE A 28 -19.85 9.48 -13.74
C PHE A 28 -18.45 8.94 -13.44
N LEU A 29 -17.89 8.14 -14.35
CA LEU A 29 -16.53 7.63 -14.22
C LEU A 29 -15.52 8.77 -14.18
N GLN A 30 -15.68 9.78 -15.04
CA GLN A 30 -14.84 10.98 -15.00
C GLN A 30 -14.94 11.69 -13.64
N ARG A 31 -16.15 11.92 -13.11
CA ARG A 31 -16.34 12.54 -11.79
C ARG A 31 -15.71 11.72 -10.65
N VAL A 32 -15.84 10.39 -10.69
CA VAL A 32 -15.20 9.47 -9.72
C VAL A 32 -13.68 9.57 -9.80
N THR A 33 -13.11 9.63 -11.01
CA THR A 33 -11.66 9.76 -11.19
C THR A 33 -11.14 11.15 -10.81
N GLU A 34 -11.93 12.21 -10.97
CA GLU A 34 -11.50 13.58 -10.65
C GLU A 34 -11.61 13.94 -9.17
N ASN A 35 -12.61 13.41 -8.46
CA ASN A 35 -12.86 13.71 -7.05
C ASN A 35 -13.07 12.44 -6.22
N THR A 36 -12.12 11.52 -6.32
CA THR A 36 -12.22 10.18 -5.74
C THR A 36 -12.46 10.19 -4.24
N LYS A 37 -11.88 11.15 -3.50
CA LYS A 37 -12.04 11.24 -2.04
C LYS A 37 -13.48 11.44 -1.58
N ARG A 38 -14.25 12.26 -2.31
CA ARG A 38 -15.68 12.45 -2.01
C ARG A 38 -16.46 11.18 -2.32
N TYR A 39 -16.17 10.53 -3.45
CA TYR A 39 -16.85 9.30 -3.85
C TYR A 39 -16.56 8.13 -2.91
N ILE A 40 -15.38 8.03 -2.31
CA ILE A 40 -15.10 7.03 -1.25
C ILE A 40 -16.07 7.20 -0.08
N GLY A 41 -16.35 8.44 0.36
CA GLY A 41 -17.33 8.71 1.41
C GLY A 41 -18.75 8.29 1.04
N ILE A 42 -19.18 8.64 -0.18
CA ILE A 42 -20.52 8.29 -0.70
C ILE A 42 -20.66 6.77 -0.87
N PHE A 43 -19.64 6.09 -1.41
CA PHE A 43 -19.65 4.64 -1.51
C PHE A 43 -19.69 3.98 -0.14
N ALA A 44 -18.99 4.51 0.85
CA ALA A 44 -19.05 3.99 2.20
C ALA A 44 -20.45 4.16 2.82
N GLU A 45 -21.12 5.28 2.59
CA GLU A 45 -22.51 5.51 3.02
C GLU A 45 -23.48 4.55 2.31
N ALA A 46 -23.34 4.38 1.00
CA ALA A 46 -24.17 3.44 0.23
C ALA A 46 -23.97 1.98 0.67
N VAL A 47 -22.73 1.58 1.00
CA VAL A 47 -22.46 0.24 1.53
C VAL A 47 -23.06 0.06 2.93
N ASP A 48 -23.10 1.11 3.75
CA ASP A 48 -23.77 1.06 5.05
C ASP A 48 -25.30 0.86 4.89
N GLU A 49 -25.94 1.54 3.93
CA GLU A 49 -27.37 1.39 3.66
C GLU A 49 -27.73 0.02 3.08
N LEU A 50 -26.85 -0.57 2.28
CA LEU A 50 -27.06 -1.85 1.60
C LEU A 50 -26.53 -3.05 2.38
N MET A 51 -26.06 -2.86 3.62
CA MET A 51 -25.47 -3.94 4.40
C MET A 51 -26.55 -4.97 4.81
N PRO A 52 -26.45 -6.23 4.36
CA PRO A 52 -27.38 -7.27 4.78
C PRO A 52 -27.09 -7.73 6.22
N GLU A 53 -28.10 -8.32 6.87
CA GLU A 53 -27.90 -8.97 8.16
C GLU A 53 -26.85 -10.11 8.05
N PRO A 54 -25.99 -10.27 9.07
CA PRO A 54 -24.94 -11.27 9.08
C PRO A 54 -25.55 -12.68 9.02
N THR A 55 -25.02 -13.51 8.13
CA THR A 55 -25.51 -14.89 7.94
C THR A 55 -24.88 -15.86 8.93
N GLU A 56 -23.65 -15.55 9.38
CA GLU A 56 -22.90 -16.35 10.35
C GLU A 56 -22.88 -15.64 11.72
N ALA A 57 -23.00 -16.41 12.80
CA ALA A 57 -22.83 -15.88 14.15
C ALA A 57 -21.39 -15.41 14.36
N PHE A 58 -21.23 -14.23 14.95
CA PHE A 58 -19.92 -13.62 15.16
C PHE A 58 -19.03 -14.50 16.05
N ALA A 59 -17.78 -14.72 15.65
CA ALA A 59 -16.76 -15.19 16.57
C ALA A 59 -16.51 -14.09 17.61
N VAL A 60 -16.55 -14.46 18.89
CA VAL A 60 -16.51 -13.57 20.07
C VAL A 60 -15.14 -12.87 20.25
N ASP A 61 -14.20 -13.05 19.31
CA ASP A 61 -12.78 -12.71 19.50
C ASP A 61 -12.40 -11.24 19.26
N GLU A 62 -13.35 -10.37 18.90
CA GLU A 62 -13.07 -8.93 18.75
C GLU A 62 -13.66 -8.11 19.92
N ASP A 63 -12.88 -7.97 20.99
CA ASP A 63 -13.20 -7.22 22.23
C ASP A 63 -13.86 -5.84 21.99
N ARG A 64 -13.52 -5.17 20.89
CA ARG A 64 -14.07 -3.85 20.53
C ARG A 64 -15.56 -3.92 20.19
N ASP A 65 -16.02 -4.97 19.53
CA ASP A 65 -17.41 -5.08 19.12
C ASP A 65 -18.34 -5.25 20.31
N ILE A 66 -17.95 -6.11 21.25
CA ILE A 66 -18.72 -6.34 22.47
C ILE A 66 -18.88 -5.01 23.24
N LEU A 67 -17.79 -4.24 23.36
CA LEU A 67 -17.82 -2.92 23.99
C LEU A 67 -18.71 -1.93 23.24
N MET A 68 -18.75 -1.98 21.90
CA MET A 68 -19.55 -1.06 21.10
C MET A 68 -21.02 -1.44 21.08
N THR A 69 -21.35 -2.73 21.01
CA THR A 69 -22.72 -3.24 21.15
C THR A 69 -23.26 -2.89 22.54
N GLN A 70 -22.49 -3.15 23.60
CA GLN A 70 -22.85 -2.74 24.96
C GLN A 70 -23.12 -1.24 25.08
N ARG A 71 -22.28 -0.40 24.47
CA ARG A 71 -22.49 1.07 24.46
C ARG A 71 -23.70 1.51 23.66
N VAL A 72 -24.01 0.83 22.55
CA VAL A 72 -25.20 1.11 21.75
C VAL A 72 -26.46 0.74 22.55
N ASP A 73 -26.43 -0.40 23.25
CA ASP A 73 -27.53 -0.86 24.09
C ASP A 73 -27.70 0.04 25.33
N GLU A 74 -26.61 0.39 26.03
CA GLU A 74 -26.61 1.33 27.15
C GLU A 74 -27.05 2.75 26.73
N GLY A 75 -26.68 3.18 25.53
CA GLY A 75 -27.10 4.45 24.95
C GLY A 75 -28.57 4.46 24.50
N ALA A 76 -29.15 3.30 24.18
CA ALA A 76 -30.55 3.15 23.81
C ALA A 76 -31.47 3.07 25.05
N ASP A 77 -31.00 2.44 26.14
CA ASP A 77 -31.71 2.34 27.42
C ASP A 77 -31.61 3.62 28.28
N GLY A 78 -30.64 4.50 27.99
CA GLY A 78 -30.51 5.84 28.56
C GLY A 78 -31.62 6.79 28.11
N GLY A 79 -32.81 6.64 28.71
CA GLY A 79 -34.06 7.28 28.32
C GLY A 79 -34.04 8.79 28.01
N ALA A 80 -34.81 9.11 26.96
CA ALA A 80 -35.83 10.18 26.88
C ALA A 80 -35.49 11.65 27.22
N ASP A 81 -34.22 12.05 27.41
CA ASP A 81 -33.88 13.47 27.59
C ASP A 81 -32.94 13.96 26.49
N GLY A 82 -33.53 14.60 25.47
CA GLY A 82 -32.89 15.54 24.55
C GLY A 82 -31.69 14.97 23.79
N THR A 83 -31.92 14.42 22.59
CA THR A 83 -30.88 13.97 21.65
C THR A 83 -29.96 15.13 21.28
N ASP A 84 -28.92 15.37 22.08
CA ASP A 84 -27.84 16.27 21.72
C ASP A 84 -27.21 15.73 20.43
N PRO A 85 -27.12 16.53 19.35
CA PRO A 85 -26.56 16.06 18.07
C PRO A 85 -25.12 15.57 18.19
N LEU A 86 -24.42 15.96 19.26
CA LEU A 86 -23.06 15.55 19.60
C LEU A 86 -22.95 14.14 20.20
N GLN A 87 -24.07 13.55 20.64
CA GLN A 87 -24.12 12.16 21.11
C GLN A 87 -24.34 11.18 19.96
N ARG A 88 -24.68 11.68 18.76
CA ARG A 88 -24.88 10.84 17.59
C ARG A 88 -23.54 10.23 17.17
N MET A 89 -23.40 8.94 17.43
CA MET A 89 -22.25 8.15 17.04
C MET A 89 -21.99 8.27 15.53
N PRO A 90 -20.82 8.76 15.09
CA PRO A 90 -20.54 8.93 13.67
C PRO A 90 -20.51 7.58 12.95
N PRO A 91 -20.89 7.51 11.66
CA PRO A 91 -20.87 6.25 10.90
C PRO A 91 -19.45 5.68 10.82
N GLU A 92 -18.42 6.53 10.82
CA GLU A 92 -17.02 6.12 10.79
C GLU A 92 -16.64 5.17 11.92
N ILE A 93 -17.21 5.33 13.11
CA ILE A 93 -16.86 4.49 14.25
C ILE A 93 -17.56 3.13 14.22
N LYS A 94 -18.73 3.06 13.55
CA LYS A 94 -19.49 1.82 13.31
C LYS A 94 -18.96 1.00 12.14
N ARG A 95 -18.30 1.65 11.17
CA ARG A 95 -17.71 0.97 10.02
C ARG A 95 -16.58 0.02 10.44
N PHE A 96 -16.73 -1.25 10.08
CA PHE A 96 -15.68 -2.28 10.21
C PHE A 96 -14.88 -2.47 8.93
N PHE A 97 -15.41 -1.99 7.80
CA PHE A 97 -14.78 -2.10 6.50
C PHE A 97 -14.22 -0.76 6.03
N GLU A 98 -13.31 -0.85 5.09
CA GLU A 98 -12.74 0.26 4.34
C GLU A 98 -13.07 0.07 2.86
N VAL A 99 -13.31 1.18 2.16
CA VAL A 99 -13.59 1.16 0.72
C VAL A 99 -12.33 1.61 -0.02
N TYR A 100 -11.90 0.78 -0.96
CA TYR A 100 -10.78 1.06 -1.85
C TYR A 100 -11.27 1.08 -3.29
N ILE A 101 -10.80 2.06 -4.06
CA ILE A 101 -11.12 2.17 -5.49
C ILE A 101 -9.88 1.75 -6.27
N LYS A 102 -10.02 0.69 -7.07
CA LYS A 102 -8.97 0.20 -7.94
C LYS A 102 -9.11 0.85 -9.32
N ALA A 103 -8.04 1.51 -9.76
CA ALA A 103 -8.00 2.14 -11.07
C ALA A 103 -8.11 1.10 -12.19
N PHE A 104 -8.58 1.54 -13.35
CA PHE A 104 -8.86 0.71 -14.50
C PHE A 104 -7.63 -0.10 -14.94
N SER A 105 -7.80 -1.39 -15.23
CA SER A 105 -6.67 -2.30 -15.46
C SER A 105 -5.84 -1.92 -16.70
N LYS A 106 -6.49 -1.34 -17.73
CA LYS A 106 -5.85 -0.93 -19.00
C LYS A 106 -5.21 0.46 -18.97
N VAL A 107 -5.36 1.24 -17.90
CA VAL A 107 -4.77 2.58 -17.84
C VAL A 107 -3.26 2.46 -17.73
N THR A 108 -2.55 3.14 -18.65
CA THR A 108 -1.09 3.18 -18.65
C THR A 108 -0.59 3.86 -17.39
N PRO A 109 0.34 3.24 -16.64
CA PRO A 109 0.89 3.84 -15.44
C PRO A 109 1.66 5.11 -15.80
N LEU A 110 1.44 6.17 -15.02
CA LEU A 110 2.18 7.42 -15.12
C LEU A 110 3.51 7.30 -14.40
N THR A 111 4.53 7.97 -14.94
CA THR A 111 5.80 8.17 -14.22
C THR A 111 5.66 9.29 -13.18
N LEU A 112 6.41 9.25 -12.08
CA LEU A 112 6.32 10.27 -11.03
C LEU A 112 6.58 11.69 -11.61
N ARG A 113 7.44 11.82 -12.62
CA ARG A 113 7.75 13.08 -13.30
C ARG A 113 6.59 13.68 -14.08
N GLN A 114 5.70 12.83 -14.60
CA GLN A 114 4.51 13.26 -15.35
C GLN A 114 3.40 13.76 -14.44
N VAL A 115 3.46 13.47 -13.13
CA VAL A 115 2.49 13.96 -12.16
C VAL A 115 2.65 15.47 -12.00
N LYS A 116 1.72 16.21 -12.62
CA LYS A 116 1.59 17.67 -12.58
C LYS A 116 0.44 18.11 -11.67
N ALA A 117 0.30 19.41 -11.47
CA ALA A 117 -0.77 20.04 -10.71
C ALA A 117 -2.19 19.67 -11.21
N SER A 118 -2.34 19.31 -12.48
CA SER A 118 -3.62 18.85 -13.06
C SER A 118 -4.15 17.58 -12.41
N HIS A 119 -3.29 16.77 -11.79
CA HIS A 119 -3.67 15.49 -11.19
C HIS A 119 -4.00 15.58 -9.70
N ILE A 120 -4.03 16.79 -9.12
CA ILE A 120 -4.42 16.97 -7.72
C ILE A 120 -5.89 16.59 -7.57
N GLY A 121 -6.18 15.71 -6.61
CA GLY A 121 -7.51 15.18 -6.33
C GLY A 121 -7.92 13.99 -7.20
N GLN A 122 -7.16 13.72 -8.27
CA GLN A 122 -7.47 12.65 -9.22
C GLN A 122 -6.92 11.29 -8.78
N LEU A 123 -7.59 10.20 -9.16
CA LEU A 123 -7.07 8.85 -9.04
C LEU A 123 -6.02 8.61 -10.14
N VAL A 124 -4.76 8.49 -9.73
CA VAL A 124 -3.64 8.24 -10.62
C VAL A 124 -3.01 6.88 -10.33
N LYS A 125 -2.58 6.21 -11.40
CA LYS A 125 -1.78 4.99 -11.33
C LYS A 125 -0.32 5.33 -11.57
N ILE A 126 0.55 5.06 -10.61
CA ILE A 126 1.97 5.41 -10.67
C ILE A 126 2.82 4.15 -10.53
N SER A 127 3.81 3.99 -11.39
CA SER A 127 4.81 2.93 -11.31
C SER A 127 6.09 3.44 -10.63
N GLY A 128 6.63 2.69 -9.66
CA GLY A 128 7.88 3.04 -8.99
C GLY A 128 8.51 1.89 -8.22
N ILE A 129 9.72 2.12 -7.73
CA ILE A 129 10.41 1.22 -6.81
C ILE A 129 10.24 1.75 -5.40
N VAL A 130 9.96 0.87 -4.46
CA VAL A 130 9.84 1.25 -3.06
C VAL A 130 11.24 1.30 -2.47
N THR A 131 11.69 2.48 -2.05
CA THR A 131 13.01 2.63 -1.42
C THR A 131 12.93 2.37 0.06
N ARG A 132 11.87 2.90 0.69
CA ARG A 132 11.75 2.92 2.13
C ARG A 132 10.32 2.67 2.57
N CYS A 133 10.16 1.72 3.48
CA CYS A 133 8.91 1.48 4.21
C CYS A 133 9.14 1.80 5.68
N SER A 134 8.21 2.51 6.30
CA SER A 134 8.14 2.64 7.76
C SER A 134 7.38 1.46 8.38
N ASP A 135 7.52 1.28 9.69
CA ASP A 135 6.69 0.34 10.44
C ASP A 135 5.22 0.79 10.54
N VAL A 136 4.34 -0.18 10.79
CA VAL A 136 2.90 0.08 10.93
C VAL A 136 2.62 0.81 12.24
N LYS A 137 1.95 1.95 12.14
CA LYS A 137 1.59 2.82 13.25
C LYS A 137 0.06 2.91 13.37
N PRO A 138 -0.50 3.03 14.58
CA PRO A 138 -1.92 3.31 14.74
C PRO A 138 -2.21 4.78 14.46
N LEU A 139 -3.06 5.06 13.47
CA LEU A 139 -3.60 6.38 13.15
C LEU A 139 -5.00 6.50 13.74
N MET A 140 -5.23 7.48 14.61
CA MET A 140 -6.56 7.70 15.17
C MET A 140 -7.51 8.29 14.13
N GLN A 141 -8.69 7.70 13.98
CA GLN A 141 -9.75 8.19 13.08
C GLN A 141 -10.84 8.91 13.88
N VAL A 142 -11.32 8.29 14.96
CA VAL A 142 -12.34 8.87 15.85
C VAL A 142 -11.82 8.82 17.28
N ALA A 143 -11.72 9.99 17.91
CA ALA A 143 -11.39 10.15 19.30
C ALA A 143 -12.66 10.19 20.13
N VAL A 144 -12.76 9.35 21.17
CA VAL A 144 -13.90 9.32 22.09
C VAL A 144 -13.48 9.87 23.44
N TYR A 145 -14.18 10.90 23.89
CA TYR A 145 -13.97 11.52 25.19
C TYR A 145 -15.13 11.20 26.12
N THR A 146 -14.83 10.94 27.38
CA THR A 146 -15.85 10.78 28.42
C THR A 146 -15.69 11.86 29.47
N CYS A 147 -16.78 12.54 29.80
CA CYS A 147 -16.79 13.52 30.86
C CYS A 147 -16.90 12.87 32.24
N GLU A 148 -16.04 13.27 33.19
CA GLU A 148 -16.05 12.72 34.55
C GLU A 148 -17.31 13.06 35.35
N GLU A 149 -17.90 14.25 35.12
CA GLU A 149 -19.05 14.72 35.91
C GLU A 149 -20.40 14.25 35.36
N CYS A 150 -20.57 14.29 34.04
CA CYS A 150 -21.86 13.98 33.41
C CYS A 150 -21.89 12.62 32.71
N GLY A 151 -20.77 11.91 32.63
CA GLY A 151 -20.66 10.61 31.93
C GLY A 151 -20.89 10.69 30.43
N PHE A 152 -21.01 11.89 29.85
CA PHE A 152 -21.35 12.08 28.45
C PHE A 152 -20.16 11.71 27.54
N GLU A 153 -20.42 10.86 26.55
CA GLU A 153 -19.44 10.48 25.52
C GLU A 153 -19.49 11.44 24.34
N ILE A 154 -18.34 11.97 23.93
CA ILE A 154 -18.19 12.88 22.80
C ILE A 154 -17.33 12.21 21.74
N TYR A 155 -17.82 12.22 20.51
CA TYR A 155 -17.12 11.68 19.35
C TYR A 155 -16.52 12.82 18.53
N GLN A 156 -15.20 12.85 18.39
CA GLN A 156 -14.48 13.82 17.55
C GLN A 156 -13.79 13.10 16.39
N GLU A 157 -14.16 13.44 15.17
CA GLU A 157 -13.50 12.93 13.96
C GLU A 157 -12.15 13.64 13.74
N VAL A 158 -11.12 12.85 13.47
CA VAL A 158 -9.73 13.31 13.34
C VAL A 158 -9.32 13.14 11.88
N THR A 159 -9.47 14.21 11.11
CA THR A 159 -9.09 14.22 9.68
C THR A 159 -7.64 14.61 9.45
N ALA A 160 -7.04 15.35 10.39
CA ALA A 160 -5.69 15.90 10.29
C ALA A 160 -4.66 15.11 11.12
N ARG A 161 -3.39 15.19 10.73
CA ARG A 161 -2.26 14.59 11.49
C ARG A 161 -2.08 15.18 12.89
N VAL A 162 -2.46 16.45 13.05
CA VAL A 162 -2.44 17.15 14.32
C VAL A 162 -3.85 17.65 14.56
N PHE A 163 -4.40 17.32 15.71
CA PHE A 163 -5.70 17.81 16.15
C PHE A 163 -5.57 18.27 17.60
N MET A 164 -6.45 19.18 18.01
CA MET A 164 -6.51 19.63 19.40
C MET A 164 -7.60 18.83 20.12
N PRO A 165 -7.27 18.19 21.26
CA PRO A 165 -8.27 17.50 22.05
C PRO A 165 -9.27 18.52 22.63
N LEU A 166 -10.50 18.06 22.82
CA LEU A 166 -11.52 18.83 23.53
C LEU A 166 -11.27 18.75 25.03
N PHE A 167 -11.20 19.91 25.69
CA PHE A 167 -11.00 20.00 27.14
C PHE A 167 -12.28 20.31 27.91
N GLU A 168 -13.23 21.02 27.29
CA GLU A 168 -14.48 21.41 27.91
C GLU A 168 -15.64 20.59 27.34
N CYS A 169 -16.48 20.04 28.22
CA CYS A 169 -17.65 19.29 27.82
C CYS A 169 -18.71 20.21 27.15
N PRO A 170 -19.11 19.98 25.89
CA PRO A 170 -20.12 20.76 25.20
C PRO A 170 -21.56 20.34 25.57
N SER A 171 -21.74 19.33 26.42
CA SER A 171 -23.06 18.76 26.78
C SER A 171 -23.99 19.79 27.40
N GLN A 172 -25.30 19.65 27.13
CA GLN A 172 -26.30 20.53 27.75
C GLN A 172 -26.32 20.38 29.27
N ARG A 173 -26.09 19.18 29.81
CA ARG A 173 -26.05 18.90 31.26
C ARG A 173 -24.96 19.70 31.98
N CYS A 174 -23.73 19.70 31.47
CA CYS A 174 -22.64 20.49 32.05
C CYS A 174 -22.86 22.00 31.88
N LYS A 175 -23.42 22.43 30.72
CA LYS A 175 -23.77 23.84 30.49
C LYS A 175 -24.84 24.36 31.44
N LEU A 176 -25.90 23.58 31.67
CA LEU A 176 -26.98 23.91 32.59
C LEU A 176 -26.49 23.97 34.04
N ASN A 177 -25.64 23.02 34.44
CA ASN A 177 -25.07 22.96 35.78
C ASN A 177 -23.92 23.96 36.00
N LYS A 178 -23.51 24.72 34.97
CA LYS A 178 -22.30 25.59 34.97
C LYS A 178 -21.04 24.88 35.45
N ALA A 179 -21.00 23.56 35.35
CA ALA A 179 -19.88 22.74 35.76
C ALA A 179 -19.00 22.49 34.54
N LYS A 180 -17.70 22.75 34.68
CA LYS A 180 -16.72 22.49 33.62
C LYS A 180 -16.16 21.09 33.82
N GLY A 181 -16.97 20.09 33.46
CA GLY A 181 -16.56 18.71 33.54
C GLY A 181 -15.34 18.45 32.66
N ASN A 182 -14.32 17.83 33.25
CA ASN A 182 -13.09 17.46 32.57
C ASN A 182 -13.35 16.30 31.60
N LEU A 183 -12.74 16.37 30.41
CA LEU A 183 -12.87 15.36 29.37
C LEU A 183 -11.63 14.47 29.33
N ILE A 184 -11.84 13.16 29.47
CA ILE A 184 -10.77 12.17 29.38
C ILE A 184 -10.91 11.41 28.07
N LEU A 185 -9.82 11.33 27.30
CA LEU A 185 -9.76 10.52 26.09
C LEU A 185 -9.72 9.03 26.44
N GLN A 186 -10.70 8.28 25.98
CA GLN A 186 -10.74 6.82 26.14
C GLN A 186 -10.14 6.13 24.91
N LEU A 187 -8.96 5.54 25.07
CA LEU A 187 -8.28 4.82 23.97
C LEU A 187 -9.04 3.58 23.51
N ARG A 188 -9.67 2.81 24.42
CA ARG A 188 -10.42 1.59 24.05
C ARG A 188 -11.69 1.89 23.25
N ALA A 189 -12.31 3.03 23.52
CA ALA A 189 -13.49 3.52 22.81
C ALA A 189 -13.14 4.15 21.45
N SER A 190 -11.94 4.70 21.34
CA SER A 190 -11.47 5.38 20.13
C SER A 190 -11.15 4.40 19.01
N LYS A 191 -11.36 4.82 17.77
CA LYS A 191 -11.05 4.01 16.58
C LYS A 191 -9.68 4.35 16.04
N PHE A 192 -8.84 3.33 15.90
CA PHE A 192 -7.54 3.41 15.26
C PHE A 192 -7.52 2.61 13.97
N LEU A 193 -6.85 3.16 12.96
CA LEU A 193 -6.54 2.54 11.69
C LEU A 193 -5.05 2.22 11.62
N LYS A 194 -4.69 1.18 10.87
CA LYS A 194 -3.28 0.92 10.54
C LYS A 194 -2.82 1.98 9.55
N PHE A 195 -1.65 2.56 9.79
CA PHE A 195 -1.04 3.55 8.92
C PHE A 195 0.41 3.20 8.67
N GLN A 196 0.83 3.32 7.42
CA GLN A 196 2.20 3.08 7.02
C GLN A 196 2.61 4.11 5.97
N GLU A 197 3.78 4.72 6.16
CA GLU A 197 4.38 5.64 5.21
C GLU A 197 5.41 4.90 4.36
N VAL A 198 5.33 5.07 3.04
CA VAL A 198 6.20 4.44 2.05
C VAL A 198 6.76 5.51 1.11
N LYS A 199 8.06 5.45 0.80
CA LYS A 199 8.67 6.31 -0.22
C LYS A 199 8.85 5.53 -1.51
N LEU A 200 8.26 6.06 -2.57
CA LEU A 200 8.38 5.57 -3.93
C LEU A 200 9.42 6.40 -4.67
N GLN A 201 10.25 5.74 -5.46
CA GLN A 201 11.21 6.35 -6.36
C GLN A 201 10.89 5.96 -7.81
N GLU A 202 11.22 6.85 -8.74
CA GLU A 202 11.14 6.56 -10.17
C GLU A 202 12.00 5.35 -10.56
N LEU A 203 11.50 4.56 -11.50
CA LEU A 203 12.29 3.50 -12.14
C LEU A 203 13.47 4.13 -12.89
N ALA A 204 14.66 3.52 -12.78
CA ALA A 204 15.87 4.05 -13.42
C ALA A 204 15.75 4.22 -14.94
N GLU A 205 14.94 3.37 -15.60
CA GLU A 205 14.66 3.42 -17.05
C GLU A 205 13.88 4.67 -17.47
N HIS A 206 13.05 5.21 -16.57
CA HIS A 206 12.24 6.40 -16.82
C HIS A 206 13.00 7.71 -16.53
N VAL A 207 14.20 7.64 -15.96
CA VAL A 207 14.99 8.82 -15.61
C VAL A 207 15.73 9.33 -16.86
N PRO A 208 15.47 10.57 -17.31
CA PRO A 208 16.22 11.14 -18.42
C PRO A 208 17.68 11.37 -18.04
N LYS A 209 18.58 11.18 -19.01
CA LYS A 209 20.03 11.34 -18.83
C LYS A 209 20.35 12.71 -18.23
N GLY A 210 21.09 12.74 -17.13
CA GLY A 210 21.54 13.96 -16.46
C GLY A 210 20.61 14.48 -15.36
N HIS A 211 19.47 13.85 -15.09
CA HIS A 211 18.61 14.18 -13.96
C HIS A 211 18.72 13.17 -12.82
N ILE A 212 18.44 13.65 -11.60
CA ILE A 212 18.34 12.82 -10.40
C ILE A 212 16.91 12.26 -10.32
N PRO A 213 16.74 10.96 -9.99
CA PRO A 213 15.41 10.36 -9.80
C PRO A 213 14.62 11.08 -8.71
N ARG A 214 13.34 11.32 -8.97
CA ARG A 214 12.43 11.92 -7.97
C ARG A 214 11.86 10.84 -7.05
N SER A 215 11.51 11.26 -5.84
CA SER A 215 10.77 10.43 -4.89
C SER A 215 9.44 11.08 -4.52
N LEU A 216 8.45 10.24 -4.22
CA LEU A 216 7.12 10.62 -3.78
C LEU A 216 6.76 9.81 -2.53
N THR A 217 6.14 10.47 -1.55
CA THR A 217 5.63 9.79 -0.35
C THR A 217 4.24 9.26 -0.61
N ALA A 218 4.02 7.98 -0.33
CA ALA A 218 2.72 7.33 -0.35
C ALA A 218 2.28 6.94 1.06
N HIS A 219 1.00 7.12 1.37
CA HIS A 219 0.38 6.71 2.61
C HIS A 219 -0.50 5.48 2.36
N LEU A 220 -0.19 4.39 3.05
CA LEU A 220 -1.01 3.19 3.11
C LEU A 220 -1.87 3.25 4.37
N ARG A 221 -3.18 3.04 4.21
CA ARG A 221 -4.15 2.95 5.30
C ARG A 221 -4.75 1.55 5.36
N GLY A 222 -5.12 1.11 6.55
CA GLY A 222 -5.88 -0.11 6.77
C GLY A 222 -5.18 -1.40 6.36
N GLU A 223 -5.87 -2.21 5.56
CA GLU A 223 -5.43 -3.54 5.13
C GLU A 223 -4.35 -3.50 4.03
N LEU A 224 -4.09 -2.34 3.44
CA LEU A 224 -2.99 -2.17 2.49
C LEU A 224 -1.61 -2.15 3.18
N THR A 225 -1.58 -1.98 4.50
CA THR A 225 -0.32 -1.98 5.27
C THR A 225 0.38 -3.36 5.22
N ARG A 226 1.71 -3.36 5.24
CA ARG A 226 2.61 -4.54 5.13
C ARG A 226 2.56 -5.33 3.82
N LYS A 227 1.83 -4.87 2.80
CA LYS A 227 1.84 -5.52 1.48
C LYS A 227 3.11 -5.25 0.67
N VAL A 228 3.85 -4.20 1.02
CA VAL A 228 4.99 -3.72 0.25
C VAL A 228 6.28 -3.80 1.05
N ALA A 229 7.34 -4.31 0.43
CA ALA A 229 8.69 -4.32 0.98
C ALA A 229 9.61 -3.34 0.23
N PRO A 230 10.68 -2.83 0.88
CA PRO A 230 11.72 -2.09 0.18
C PRO A 230 12.39 -2.96 -0.90
N GLY A 231 12.63 -2.36 -2.07
CA GLY A 231 13.17 -3.01 -3.26
C GLY A 231 12.11 -3.58 -4.20
N ASP A 232 10.83 -3.57 -3.83
CA ASP A 232 9.76 -4.04 -4.69
C ASP A 232 9.41 -3.01 -5.78
N VAL A 233 9.24 -3.50 -7.00
CA VAL A 233 8.70 -2.71 -8.13
C VAL A 233 7.19 -2.85 -8.11
N VAL A 234 6.51 -1.75 -7.78
CA VAL A 234 5.06 -1.73 -7.58
C VAL A 234 4.41 -0.68 -8.46
N GLU A 235 3.21 -0.99 -8.90
CA GLU A 235 2.26 -0.04 -9.44
C GLU A 235 1.26 0.28 -8.34
N MET A 236 1.21 1.55 -7.93
CA MET A 236 0.30 2.02 -6.90
C MET A 236 -0.75 2.92 -7.54
N SER A 237 -2.02 2.56 -7.32
CA SER A 237 -3.16 3.41 -7.68
C SER A 237 -3.58 4.17 -6.44
N GLY A 238 -3.71 5.49 -6.54
CA GLY A 238 -4.04 6.31 -5.40
C GLY A 238 -4.44 7.73 -5.78
N VAL A 239 -4.94 8.45 -4.80
CA VAL A 239 -5.37 9.84 -4.98
C VAL A 239 -4.21 10.76 -4.64
N PHE A 240 -3.85 11.65 -5.56
CA PHE A 240 -2.75 12.59 -5.35
C PHE A 240 -3.25 13.83 -4.61
N LEU A 241 -2.78 14.05 -3.38
CA LEU A 241 -3.28 15.10 -2.51
C LEU A 241 -2.15 15.98 -1.95
N PRO A 242 -2.38 17.30 -1.81
CA PRO A 242 -1.47 18.16 -1.08
C PRO A 242 -1.64 17.97 0.44
N MET A 243 -0.54 18.07 1.17
CA MET A 243 -0.51 18.15 2.63
C MET A 243 -0.08 19.56 3.03
N PRO A 244 -1.00 20.38 3.58
CA PRO A 244 -0.62 21.69 4.08
C PRO A 244 0.24 21.53 5.35
N TYR A 245 1.21 22.43 5.50
CA TYR A 245 1.99 22.54 6.72
C TYR A 245 1.20 23.32 7.79
N PHE A 246 1.38 22.92 9.05
CA PHE A 246 0.83 23.63 10.21
C PHE A 246 1.96 24.23 11.07
N GLY A 247 1.66 25.29 11.82
CA GLY A 247 2.57 25.94 12.77
C GLY A 247 3.70 26.75 12.11
N PHE A 248 4.85 26.84 12.78
CA PHE A 248 6.02 27.62 12.33
C PHE A 248 6.54 27.24 10.93
N ARG A 249 6.31 25.99 10.51
CA ARG A 249 6.66 25.52 9.16
C ARG A 249 5.78 26.14 8.08
N ALA A 250 4.51 26.43 8.37
CA ALA A 250 3.59 27.11 7.45
C ALA A 250 4.07 28.54 7.14
N MET A 251 4.60 29.24 8.15
CA MET A 251 5.10 30.60 8.00
C MET A 251 6.33 30.70 7.08
N ARG A 252 7.19 29.66 7.06
CA ARG A 252 8.35 29.58 6.13
C ARG A 252 7.99 29.05 4.76
N ALA A 253 7.07 28.09 4.68
CA ALA A 253 6.70 27.44 3.43
C ALA A 253 5.75 28.28 2.57
N GLY A 254 5.08 29.29 3.15
CA GLY A 254 4.12 30.13 2.43
C GLY A 254 2.97 29.29 1.87
N LEU A 255 2.78 29.32 0.55
CA LEU A 255 1.75 28.55 -0.17
C LEU A 255 2.26 27.19 -0.69
N VAL A 256 3.53 26.85 -0.44
CA VAL A 256 4.11 25.59 -0.90
C VAL A 256 3.63 24.45 0.00
N ALA A 257 2.85 23.54 -0.58
CA ALA A 257 2.42 22.31 0.07
C ALA A 257 3.25 21.13 -0.43
N ASP A 258 3.60 20.22 0.48
CA ASP A 258 4.12 18.92 0.10
C ASP A 258 2.97 18.10 -0.51
N THR A 259 3.32 17.13 -1.34
CA THR A 259 2.34 16.24 -1.96
C THR A 259 2.56 14.82 -1.49
N TYR A 260 1.48 14.08 -1.36
CA TYR A 260 1.52 12.66 -1.06
C TYR A 260 0.47 11.92 -1.89
N LEU A 261 0.72 10.64 -2.09
CA LEU A 261 -0.23 9.73 -2.70
C LEU A 261 -0.98 8.98 -1.61
N GLU A 262 -2.30 9.11 -1.54
CA GLU A 262 -3.13 8.24 -0.71
C GLU A 262 -3.43 6.96 -1.48
N ALA A 263 -2.81 5.85 -1.08
CA ALA A 263 -2.89 4.60 -1.83
C ALA A 263 -4.24 3.93 -1.65
N MET A 264 -4.84 3.50 -2.76
CA MET A 264 -6.10 2.78 -2.82
C MET A 264 -5.89 1.33 -3.27
N SER A 265 -4.97 1.09 -4.18
CA SER A 265 -4.64 -0.25 -4.64
C SER A 265 -3.15 -0.39 -4.95
N ILE A 266 -2.61 -1.57 -4.70
CA ILE A 266 -1.20 -1.91 -4.89
C ILE A 266 -1.14 -3.18 -5.72
N THR A 267 -0.43 -3.11 -6.84
CA THR A 267 -0.18 -4.25 -7.72
C THR A 267 1.33 -4.42 -7.90
N HIS A 268 1.84 -5.60 -7.60
CA HIS A 268 3.26 -5.92 -7.76
C HIS A 268 3.53 -6.32 -9.20
N PHE A 269 4.48 -5.66 -9.88
CA PHE A 269 4.83 -5.99 -11.27
C PHE A 269 5.69 -7.26 -11.34
N LYS A 270 6.45 -7.52 -10.27
CA LYS A 270 7.30 -8.69 -10.11
C LYS A 270 6.88 -9.40 -8.82
N LYS A 271 5.86 -10.26 -8.93
CA LYS A 271 5.49 -11.16 -7.82
C LYS A 271 6.70 -12.02 -7.44
N LYS A 272 6.81 -12.42 -6.18
CA LYS A 272 7.78 -13.46 -5.80
C LYS A 272 7.51 -14.71 -6.63
N TYR A 273 8.54 -15.48 -6.97
CA TYR A 273 8.38 -16.72 -7.77
C TYR A 273 7.30 -17.66 -7.20
N GLU A 274 7.10 -17.63 -5.88
CA GLU A 274 6.10 -18.42 -5.15
C GLU A 274 4.65 -17.95 -5.34
N GLU A 275 4.43 -16.71 -5.78
CA GLU A 275 3.10 -16.08 -5.93
C GLU A 275 2.71 -15.85 -7.41
N TYR A 276 3.54 -16.30 -8.35
CA TYR A 276 3.26 -16.18 -9.78
C TYR A 276 2.20 -17.20 -10.19
N GLU A 277 0.98 -16.71 -10.43
CA GLU A 277 -0.11 -17.52 -10.99
C GLU A 277 -0.01 -17.49 -12.51
N LEU A 278 0.19 -18.66 -13.10
CA LEU A 278 0.19 -18.83 -14.55
C LEU A 278 -1.20 -18.49 -15.10
N LYS A 279 -1.28 -17.49 -15.98
CA LYS A 279 -2.51 -17.21 -16.74
C LYS A 279 -2.70 -18.26 -17.83
N GLY A 280 -3.95 -18.60 -18.17
CA GLY A 280 -4.27 -19.66 -19.13
C GLY A 280 -3.52 -19.56 -20.46
N ASP A 281 -3.37 -18.35 -21.01
CA ASP A 281 -2.63 -18.13 -22.26
C ASP A 281 -1.13 -18.48 -22.14
N GLU A 282 -0.53 -18.28 -20.97
CA GLU A 282 0.88 -18.63 -20.70
C GLU A 282 1.03 -20.14 -20.54
N GLN A 283 0.04 -20.82 -19.96
CA GLN A 283 0.04 -22.28 -19.83
C GLN A 283 0.03 -22.94 -21.20
N GLU A 284 -0.83 -22.50 -22.13
CA GLU A 284 -0.83 -23.05 -23.49
C GLU A 284 0.51 -22.88 -24.20
N GLN A 285 1.21 -21.75 -23.98
CA GLN A 285 2.52 -21.53 -24.56
C GLN A 285 3.58 -22.44 -23.94
N ILE A 286 3.52 -22.69 -22.63
CA ILE A 286 4.40 -23.62 -21.94
C ILE A 286 4.17 -25.05 -22.45
N ASP A 287 2.92 -25.45 -22.64
CA ASP A 287 2.57 -26.78 -23.16
C ASP A 287 3.09 -26.98 -24.58
N ARG A 288 2.93 -25.99 -25.46
CA ARG A 288 3.52 -26.01 -26.81
C ARG A 288 5.05 -26.11 -26.78
N LEU A 289 5.69 -25.42 -25.84
CA LEU A 289 7.14 -25.53 -25.66
C LEU A 289 7.55 -26.90 -25.13
N ALA A 290 6.72 -27.55 -24.32
CA ALA A 290 6.96 -28.89 -23.81
C ALA A 290 6.93 -29.96 -24.92
N GLU A 291 6.08 -29.78 -25.93
CA GLU A 291 5.95 -30.68 -27.09
C GLU A 291 7.17 -30.67 -28.02
N ASP A 292 7.89 -29.54 -28.11
CA ASP A 292 9.03 -29.35 -29.03
C ASP A 292 10.29 -30.20 -28.69
N GLY A 293 10.37 -30.82 -27.50
CA GLY A 293 11.39 -31.80 -27.11
C GLY A 293 12.81 -31.28 -26.85
N ASP A 294 13.30 -30.26 -27.58
CA ASP A 294 14.66 -29.69 -27.41
C ASP A 294 14.64 -28.29 -26.74
N ILE A 295 13.96 -28.22 -25.59
CA ILE A 295 13.77 -26.97 -24.83
C ILE A 295 15.11 -26.42 -24.34
N TYR A 296 16.01 -27.29 -23.90
CA TYR A 296 17.28 -26.89 -23.30
C TYR A 296 18.19 -26.17 -24.30
N SER A 297 18.34 -26.70 -25.51
CA SER A 297 19.15 -26.04 -26.53
C SER A 297 18.46 -24.77 -27.04
N LYS A 298 17.14 -24.81 -27.23
CA LYS A 298 16.33 -23.68 -27.70
C LYS A 298 16.42 -22.48 -26.75
N LEU A 299 16.17 -22.68 -25.46
CA LEU A 299 16.29 -21.62 -24.46
C LEU A 299 17.73 -21.09 -24.35
N SER A 300 18.74 -21.97 -24.45
CA SER A 300 20.14 -21.54 -24.42
C SER A 300 20.52 -20.64 -25.61
N LYS A 301 19.95 -20.91 -26.79
CA LYS A 301 20.15 -20.10 -28.01
C LYS A 301 19.32 -18.81 -27.97
N SER A 302 18.15 -18.84 -27.33
CA SER A 302 17.32 -17.67 -27.07
C SER A 302 17.93 -16.70 -26.06
N LEU A 303 18.85 -17.16 -25.20
CA LEU A 303 19.58 -16.29 -24.28
C LEU A 303 20.65 -15.49 -25.04
N ALA A 304 20.49 -14.16 -25.06
CA ALA A 304 21.37 -13.22 -25.76
C ALA A 304 21.67 -13.64 -27.23
N PRO A 305 20.66 -13.64 -28.12
CA PRO A 305 20.81 -14.11 -29.50
C PRO A 305 21.75 -13.22 -30.34
N GLU A 306 22.00 -11.99 -29.89
CA GLU A 306 22.94 -11.04 -30.51
C GLU A 306 24.40 -11.53 -30.48
N ILE A 307 24.74 -12.43 -29.55
CA ILE A 307 26.10 -12.96 -29.39
C ILE A 307 26.14 -14.36 -29.99
N PHE A 308 26.91 -14.52 -31.06
CA PHE A 308 27.15 -15.82 -31.68
C PHE A 308 28.17 -16.65 -30.89
N GLY A 309 27.93 -17.95 -30.78
CA GLY A 309 28.81 -18.88 -30.06
C GLY A 309 28.58 -18.93 -28.54
N HIS A 310 29.58 -19.44 -27.81
CA HIS A 310 29.56 -19.62 -26.35
C HIS A 310 28.33 -20.38 -25.82
N GLU A 311 27.88 -21.42 -26.54
CA GLU A 311 26.68 -22.19 -26.16
C GLU A 311 26.79 -22.77 -24.73
N ASP A 312 27.96 -23.27 -24.34
CA ASP A 312 28.19 -23.85 -23.01
C ASP A 312 28.08 -22.80 -21.90
N VAL A 313 28.54 -21.57 -22.15
CA VAL A 313 28.42 -20.47 -21.20
C VAL A 313 26.96 -20.05 -21.06
N LYS A 314 26.22 -19.95 -22.17
CA LYS A 314 24.79 -19.64 -22.16
C LYS A 314 23.98 -20.71 -21.43
N LYS A 315 24.30 -21.99 -21.63
CA LYS A 315 23.74 -23.13 -20.89
C LYS A 315 24.01 -23.03 -19.38
N ALA A 316 25.24 -22.70 -18.98
CA ALA A 316 25.58 -22.50 -17.57
C ALA A 316 24.82 -21.33 -16.94
N LEU A 317 24.67 -20.22 -17.68
CA LEU A 317 23.90 -19.06 -17.25
C LEU A 317 22.38 -19.33 -17.19
N LEU A 318 21.87 -20.20 -18.04
CA LEU A 318 20.49 -20.67 -17.97
C LEU A 318 20.25 -21.49 -16.69
N LEU A 319 21.17 -22.38 -16.34
CA LEU A 319 21.10 -23.12 -15.07
C LEU A 319 21.19 -22.18 -13.85
N LEU A 320 21.94 -21.09 -13.95
CA LEU A 320 21.98 -20.04 -12.91
C LEU A 320 20.62 -19.37 -12.72
N LEU A 321 19.85 -19.13 -13.79
CA LEU A 321 18.53 -18.51 -13.71
C LEU A 321 17.48 -19.44 -13.10
N VAL A 322 17.55 -20.74 -13.39
CA VAL A 322 16.63 -21.74 -12.83
C VAL A 322 16.97 -22.06 -11.38
N GLY A 323 18.27 -22.11 -11.04
CA GLY A 323 18.73 -22.49 -9.70
C GLY A 323 18.50 -23.96 -9.37
N ALA A 324 18.80 -24.34 -8.14
CA ALA A 324 18.44 -25.64 -7.56
C ALA A 324 17.57 -25.45 -6.31
N PRO A 325 16.69 -26.42 -5.97
CA PRO A 325 15.88 -26.32 -4.77
C PRO A 325 16.75 -26.40 -3.50
N HIS A 326 16.47 -25.54 -2.53
CA HIS A 326 17.11 -25.60 -1.21
C HIS A 326 16.74 -26.91 -0.48
N ARG A 327 17.75 -27.65 -0.03
CA ARG A 327 17.53 -28.90 0.71
C ARG A 327 17.74 -28.68 2.20
N LYS A 328 16.77 -29.09 3.00
CA LYS A 328 16.91 -29.22 4.46
C LYS A 328 17.29 -30.66 4.75
N LEU A 329 18.45 -30.87 5.37
CA LEU A 329 18.86 -32.18 5.85
C LEU A 329 18.07 -32.53 7.12
N GLY A 330 17.95 -33.83 7.45
CA GLY A 330 17.28 -34.28 8.68
C GLY A 330 17.90 -33.72 9.97
N ASP A 331 19.17 -33.30 9.90
CA ASP A 331 19.96 -32.70 10.99
C ASP A 331 19.77 -31.17 11.12
N GLY A 332 18.78 -30.58 10.41
CA GLY A 332 18.48 -29.15 10.48
C GLY A 332 19.40 -28.23 9.68
N MET A 333 20.53 -28.74 9.16
CA MET A 333 21.38 -28.00 8.20
C MET A 333 20.63 -27.71 6.89
N LYS A 334 20.71 -26.47 6.40
CA LYS A 334 20.16 -26.04 5.11
C LYS A 334 21.28 -25.90 4.09
N ILE A 335 21.17 -26.61 2.97
CA ILE A 335 22.10 -26.51 1.84
C ILE A 335 21.52 -25.49 0.85
N ARG A 336 22.32 -24.48 0.49
CA ARG A 336 21.94 -23.48 -0.52
C ARG A 336 21.85 -24.14 -1.91
N GLY A 337 20.80 -23.83 -2.66
CA GLY A 337 20.63 -24.27 -4.05
C GLY A 337 21.03 -23.21 -5.08
N ASP A 338 21.40 -22.02 -4.62
CA ASP A 338 21.82 -20.92 -5.49
C ASP A 338 23.23 -21.17 -6.05
N LEU A 339 23.36 -21.03 -7.36
CA LEU A 339 24.64 -21.11 -8.06
C LEU A 339 25.31 -19.74 -8.06
N HIS A 340 26.64 -19.72 -7.94
CA HIS A 340 27.44 -18.53 -8.16
C HIS A 340 28.45 -18.82 -9.27
N ILE A 341 28.38 -18.07 -10.37
CA ILE A 341 29.25 -18.23 -11.54
C ILE A 341 30.12 -16.99 -11.69
N CYS A 342 31.42 -17.20 -11.91
CA CYS A 342 32.37 -16.13 -12.24
C CYS A 342 32.78 -16.26 -13.70
N LEU A 343 32.73 -15.17 -14.46
CA LEU A 343 33.16 -15.12 -15.86
C LEU A 343 34.55 -14.47 -15.97
N MET A 344 35.57 -15.26 -16.32
CA MET A 344 36.95 -14.80 -16.54
C MET A 344 37.35 -14.90 -18.03
N GLY A 345 38.38 -14.16 -18.47
CA GLY A 345 38.77 -14.05 -19.89
C GLY A 345 39.03 -12.61 -20.39
N ASP A 346 39.33 -12.47 -21.68
CA ASP A 346 39.83 -11.22 -22.28
C ASP A 346 38.76 -10.12 -22.49
N PRO A 347 39.18 -8.85 -22.60
CA PRO A 347 38.31 -7.78 -23.05
C PRO A 347 37.94 -8.00 -24.53
N GLY A 348 36.71 -8.43 -24.80
CA GLY A 348 36.22 -8.68 -26.17
C GLY A 348 35.21 -9.82 -26.26
N VAL A 349 35.18 -10.73 -25.30
CA VAL A 349 34.25 -11.88 -25.25
C VAL A 349 32.83 -11.53 -24.78
N ALA A 350 32.41 -10.26 -24.93
CA ALA A 350 31.05 -9.77 -24.64
C ALA A 350 30.45 -10.10 -23.25
N LYS A 351 31.27 -10.44 -22.24
CA LYS A 351 30.79 -10.85 -20.90
C LYS A 351 29.83 -9.85 -20.24
N SER A 352 30.15 -8.57 -20.32
CA SER A 352 29.30 -7.53 -19.73
C SER A 352 27.95 -7.42 -20.45
N GLN A 353 27.87 -7.76 -21.73
CA GLN A 353 26.63 -7.78 -22.49
C GLN A 353 25.78 -9.01 -22.14
N LEU A 354 26.41 -10.18 -21.95
CA LEU A 354 25.73 -11.37 -21.41
C LEU A 354 25.10 -11.07 -20.03
N LEU A 355 25.87 -10.48 -19.11
CA LEU A 355 25.38 -10.14 -17.77
C LEU A 355 24.21 -9.14 -17.80
N LYS A 356 24.30 -8.10 -18.65
CA LYS A 356 23.20 -7.13 -18.82
C LYS A 356 21.93 -7.80 -19.35
N HIS A 357 22.06 -8.72 -20.32
CA HIS A 357 20.91 -9.43 -20.86
C HIS A 357 20.23 -10.31 -19.81
N ILE A 358 21.01 -11.04 -19.00
CA ILE A 358 20.50 -11.86 -17.90
C ILE A 358 19.72 -11.03 -16.88
N ILE A 359 20.21 -9.84 -16.56
CA ILE A 359 19.59 -8.95 -15.58
C ILE A 359 18.22 -8.45 -16.05
N ASN A 360 18.05 -8.27 -17.36
CA ASN A 360 16.75 -7.91 -17.94
C ASN A 360 15.77 -9.07 -17.91
N VAL A 361 16.24 -10.30 -18.11
CA VAL A 361 15.41 -11.51 -18.07
C VAL A 361 15.06 -11.89 -16.63
N ALA A 362 15.99 -11.72 -15.70
CA ALA A 362 15.78 -12.06 -14.29
C ALA A 362 14.83 -11.06 -13.63
N PRO A 363 13.76 -11.52 -12.95
CA PRO A 363 12.79 -10.64 -12.31
C PRO A 363 13.42 -9.76 -11.22
N ARG A 364 14.47 -10.21 -10.50
CA ARG A 364 15.15 -9.39 -9.47
C ARG A 364 16.65 -9.18 -9.75
N GLY A 365 17.03 -9.07 -11.02
CA GLY A 365 18.42 -8.78 -11.39
C GLY A 365 18.82 -7.34 -11.06
N VAL A 366 19.99 -7.16 -10.43
CA VAL A 366 20.61 -5.85 -10.19
C VAL A 366 22.02 -5.86 -10.78
N TYR A 367 22.34 -4.83 -11.57
CA TYR A 367 23.68 -4.65 -12.16
C TYR A 367 24.50 -3.66 -11.33
N THR A 368 25.64 -4.11 -10.81
CA THR A 368 26.58 -3.26 -10.08
C THR A 368 27.99 -3.38 -10.65
N THR A 369 28.84 -2.39 -10.37
CA THR A 369 30.25 -2.42 -10.80
C THR A 369 31.15 -2.13 -9.60
N GLY A 370 32.33 -2.74 -9.54
CA GLY A 370 33.23 -2.62 -8.38
C GLY A 370 33.73 -1.20 -8.07
N ARG A 371 33.61 -0.25 -9.02
CA ARG A 371 33.89 1.18 -8.77
C ARG A 371 32.64 1.99 -8.40
N GLY A 372 31.45 1.52 -8.80
CA GLY A 372 30.18 2.22 -8.57
C GLY A 372 29.52 1.89 -7.23
N SER A 373 29.98 0.84 -6.55
CA SER A 373 29.41 0.39 -5.27
C SER A 373 30.49 0.31 -4.21
N SER A 374 30.26 0.92 -3.05
CA SER A 374 31.11 0.75 -1.86
C SER A 374 30.68 -0.50 -1.10
N GLY A 375 31.52 -1.01 -0.19
CA GLY A 375 31.14 -2.16 0.66
C GLY A 375 29.87 -1.91 1.49
N VAL A 376 29.63 -0.65 1.88
CA VAL A 376 28.38 -0.22 2.55
C VAL A 376 27.20 -0.27 1.59
N GLY A 377 27.37 0.21 0.36
CA GLY A 377 26.35 0.18 -0.68
C GLY A 377 26.08 -1.20 -1.30
N LEU A 378 26.75 -2.26 -0.86
CA LEU A 378 26.42 -3.65 -1.23
C LEU A 378 25.81 -4.44 -0.07
N THR A 379 25.90 -3.92 1.15
CA THR A 379 25.46 -4.61 2.36
C THR A 379 24.18 -3.95 2.87
N ALA A 380 24.31 -3.03 3.80
CA ALA A 380 23.21 -2.22 4.29
C ALA A 380 23.77 -0.93 4.90
N ALA A 381 23.01 0.16 4.77
CA ALA A 381 23.26 1.42 5.47
C ALA A 381 22.22 1.60 6.58
N VAL A 382 22.61 2.23 7.68
CA VAL A 382 21.67 2.59 8.76
C VAL A 382 21.29 4.06 8.59
N GLN A 383 20.00 4.35 8.42
CA GLN A 383 19.47 5.70 8.31
C GLN A 383 18.46 5.98 9.44
N LYS A 384 18.45 7.21 9.95
CA LYS A 384 17.48 7.62 10.97
C LYS A 384 16.14 8.00 10.34
N ASP A 385 15.04 7.48 10.87
CA ASP A 385 13.70 7.85 10.45
C ASP A 385 13.35 9.28 10.91
N PRO A 386 13.00 10.21 10.00
CA PRO A 386 12.59 11.57 10.40
C PRO A 386 11.32 11.61 11.26
N VAL A 387 10.49 10.56 11.26
CA VAL A 387 9.23 10.53 12.03
C VAL A 387 9.43 9.90 13.40
N THR A 388 10.01 8.69 13.48
CA THR A 388 10.17 7.97 14.76
C THR A 388 11.49 8.23 15.45
N ASN A 389 12.46 8.83 14.76
CA ASN A 389 13.85 8.92 15.20
C ASN A 389 14.53 7.54 15.41
N GLU A 390 13.93 6.45 14.95
CA GLU A 390 14.54 5.11 15.01
C GLU A 390 15.53 4.90 13.88
N PHE A 391 16.42 3.91 14.06
CA PHE A 391 17.40 3.52 13.06
C PHE A 391 16.82 2.42 12.17
N VAL A 392 16.70 2.71 10.88
CA VAL A 392 16.20 1.80 9.84
C VAL A 392 17.38 1.35 8.98
N LEU A 393 17.41 0.06 8.64
CA LEU A 393 18.37 -0.51 7.70
C LEU A 393 17.86 -0.33 6.28
N GLU A 394 18.64 0.36 5.44
CA GLU A 394 18.42 0.50 4.01
C GLU A 394 19.36 -0.46 3.26
N GLY A 395 18.80 -1.34 2.44
CA GLY A 395 19.59 -2.25 1.61
C GLY A 395 20.35 -1.51 0.51
N GLY A 396 21.53 -2.02 0.17
CA GLY A 396 22.38 -1.51 -0.91
C GLY A 396 21.89 -1.84 -2.31
#